data_AF-A0A936J764-F1
#
_entry.id   AF-A0A936J764-F1
#
_cell.length_a   1.000
_cell.length_b   1.000
_cell.length_c   1.000
_cell.angle_alpha   90.00
_cell.angle_beta   90.00
_cell.angle_gamma   90.00
#
_symmetry.space_group_name_H-M   'P 1'
#
loop_
_entity.id
_entity.type
_entity.pdbx_description
1 polymer ?
#
loop_
_entity_poly.entity_id
_entity_poly.type
_entity_poly.pdbx_seq_one_letter_code
_entity_poly.pdbx_strand_id
1 'polypeptide(L)'
;MPSPALSPASSLALARARPASAAPEALGGGAVWRADELARNVGATRPTGHAALDAVLPGGGWPVGALVEVLQPQAGQGEWRLLLPALGASSAGALVLVNPPHRPFVPGLAAQRLDASRLLMLQGPTLARDAAARVWACEQALRCAGVSAVLAWLPQVRPEQLRRLQMAAQNFQQALFVMRPLPAQQEASPAVLRLLLESGEGVDADALTVRLLKRRGPPLTTPLVLPARPERLQALLAASRQQSARRRQGQGVALPVVAPPAPPPASAVLAALVRTRVPAGAAPSGGPGALDRLVAPAAR
;
A
#
# COMPACT_ATOMS: atom_id res chain seq x y z
N MET A 1 63.82 63.03 -16.09
CA MET A 1 63.55 61.58 -15.90
C MET A 1 64.01 61.23 -14.50
N PRO A 2 63.22 60.56 -13.64
CA PRO A 2 62.08 59.68 -13.96
C PRO A 2 60.73 60.15 -13.39
N SER A 3 59.69 59.32 -13.60
CA SER A 3 58.31 59.51 -13.11
C SER A 3 58.16 59.35 -11.59
N PRO A 4 57.19 60.01 -10.94
CA PRO A 4 56.60 59.57 -9.68
C PRO A 4 55.45 58.57 -9.91
N ALA A 5 55.26 57.66 -8.96
CA ALA A 5 54.33 56.52 -9.06
C ALA A 5 52.95 56.78 -8.44
N LEU A 6 52.01 55.85 -8.71
CA LEU A 6 50.62 55.85 -8.24
C LEU A 6 50.49 55.61 -6.73
N SER A 7 49.50 56.26 -6.11
CA SER A 7 48.76 55.76 -4.94
C SER A 7 47.38 56.42 -4.82
N PRO A 8 46.41 55.80 -4.13
CA PRO A 8 45.10 55.61 -4.74
C PRO A 8 43.98 56.54 -4.26
N ALA A 9 42.94 56.67 -5.08
CA ALA A 9 41.73 57.41 -4.77
C ALA A 9 40.90 56.72 -3.66
N SER A 10 40.50 57.48 -2.65
CA SER A 10 39.57 57.05 -1.61
C SER A 10 38.12 57.23 -2.09
N SER A 11 37.42 56.14 -2.37
CA SER A 11 35.99 56.17 -2.70
C SER A 11 35.12 56.20 -1.44
N LEU A 12 34.46 57.33 -1.19
CA LEU A 12 33.45 57.46 -0.14
C LEU A 12 32.19 56.66 -0.50
N ALA A 13 31.87 55.66 0.31
CA ALA A 13 30.67 54.85 0.16
C ALA A 13 29.43 55.61 0.65
N LEU A 14 28.56 56.04 -0.27
CA LEU A 14 27.28 56.66 0.08
C LEU A 14 26.27 55.59 0.52
N ALA A 15 26.11 55.43 1.83
CA ALA A 15 25.16 54.49 2.42
C ALA A 15 23.71 54.91 2.10
N ARG A 16 23.09 54.26 1.10
CA ARG A 16 21.64 54.36 0.86
C ARG A 16 20.90 53.54 1.92
N ALA A 17 20.24 54.24 2.84
CA ALA A 17 19.31 53.64 3.79
C ALA A 17 18.21 52.87 3.03
N ARG A 18 18.06 51.59 3.36
CA ARG A 18 17.02 50.73 2.79
C ARG A 18 15.72 50.97 3.56
N PRO A 19 14.61 51.38 2.92
CA PRO A 19 13.35 51.52 3.63
C PRO A 19 12.96 50.15 4.21
N ALA A 20 12.47 50.14 5.44
CA ALA A 20 11.96 48.93 6.08
C ALA A 20 10.77 48.41 5.26
N SER A 21 10.98 47.32 4.51
CA SER A 21 9.88 46.66 3.81
C SER A 21 8.93 46.09 4.86
N ALA A 22 7.70 46.61 4.90
CA ALA A 22 6.63 46.04 5.70
C ALA A 22 6.57 44.52 5.49
N ALA A 23 6.44 43.76 6.57
CA ALA A 23 6.23 42.33 6.48
C ALA A 23 4.99 42.05 5.61
N PRO A 24 4.99 41.02 4.75
CA PRO A 24 3.83 40.70 3.94
C PRO A 24 2.64 40.47 4.85
N GLU A 25 1.62 41.30 4.63
CA GLU A 25 0.34 41.28 5.31
C GLU A 25 -0.28 39.88 5.26
N ALA A 26 -0.93 39.47 6.33
CA ALA A 26 -1.17 38.05 6.63
C ALA A 26 -1.92 37.32 5.51
N LEU A 27 -1.23 36.39 4.84
CA LEU A 27 -1.88 35.32 4.10
C LEU A 27 -2.84 34.60 5.04
N GLY A 28 -4.12 34.53 4.66
CA GLY A 28 -5.23 34.08 5.51
C GLY A 28 -4.92 32.81 6.30
N GLY A 29 -5.30 32.82 7.58
CA GLY A 29 -4.89 31.81 8.56
C GLY A 29 -5.15 30.37 8.13
N GLY A 30 -4.09 29.56 8.11
CA GLY A 30 -4.15 28.09 7.90
C GLY A 30 -3.55 27.57 6.59
N ALA A 31 -3.17 28.45 5.64
CA ALA A 31 -2.66 28.01 4.33
C ALA A 31 -1.17 27.58 4.31
N VAL A 32 -0.37 27.99 5.30
CA VAL A 32 1.06 27.65 5.40
C VAL A 32 1.24 26.49 6.37
N TRP A 33 1.58 25.31 5.85
CA TRP A 33 1.98 24.16 6.69
C TRP A 33 3.38 24.37 7.28
N ARG A 34 3.50 24.15 8.59
CA ARG A 34 4.76 24.22 9.34
C ARG A 34 5.48 22.86 9.32
N ALA A 35 6.78 22.86 9.00
CA ALA A 35 7.54 21.63 8.78
C ALA A 35 7.69 20.75 10.05
N ASP A 36 7.63 21.38 11.22
CA ASP A 36 7.66 20.81 12.57
C ASP A 36 6.29 20.32 13.07
N GLU A 37 5.22 20.51 12.31
CA GLU A 37 3.87 20.04 12.65
C GLU A 37 3.42 18.91 11.72
N LEU A 38 2.72 17.89 12.24
CA LEU A 38 2.07 16.89 11.39
C LEU A 38 0.97 17.58 10.57
N ALA A 39 0.96 17.41 9.24
CA ALA A 39 -0.04 18.06 8.40
C ALA A 39 -1.46 17.59 8.77
N ARG A 40 -2.30 18.54 9.21
CA ARG A 40 -3.71 18.28 9.59
C ARG A 40 -4.66 18.41 8.39
N ASN A 41 -4.46 19.43 7.55
CA ASN A 41 -5.18 19.61 6.28
C ASN A 41 -4.54 18.77 5.15
N VAL A 42 -4.53 17.46 5.34
CA VAL A 42 -4.31 16.52 4.23
C VAL A 42 -5.68 16.14 3.65
N GLY A 43 -5.72 15.79 2.36
CA GLY A 43 -6.96 15.33 1.72
C GLY A 43 -7.53 14.07 2.39
N ALA A 44 -8.68 13.61 1.92
CA ALA A 44 -9.40 12.48 2.51
C ALA A 44 -8.47 11.31 2.89
N THR A 45 -8.64 10.75 4.08
CA THR A 45 -7.87 9.61 4.57
C THR A 45 -8.78 8.42 4.84
N ARG A 46 -8.18 7.23 4.92
CA ARG A 46 -8.84 5.98 5.34
C ARG A 46 -8.06 5.35 6.49
N PRO A 47 -8.70 4.90 7.58
CA PRO A 47 -8.00 4.27 8.70
C PRO A 47 -7.09 3.14 8.23
N THR A 48 -5.89 3.05 8.78
CA THR A 48 -4.97 1.96 8.45
C THR A 48 -5.38 0.63 9.07
N GLY A 49 -6.21 0.68 10.11
CA GLY A 49 -6.55 -0.45 10.98
C GLY A 49 -5.44 -0.78 11.98
N HIS A 50 -4.41 0.07 12.07
CA HIS A 50 -3.31 -0.02 13.01
C HIS A 50 -3.23 1.30 13.80
N ALA A 51 -3.80 1.35 15.01
CA ALA A 51 -3.92 2.58 15.78
C ALA A 51 -2.57 3.31 16.00
N ALA A 52 -1.47 2.56 16.16
CA ALA A 52 -0.11 3.12 16.28
C ALA A 52 0.40 3.80 14.99
N LEU A 53 -0.07 3.35 13.83
CA LEU A 53 0.23 3.97 12.54
C LEU A 53 -0.70 5.17 12.27
N ASP A 54 -2.00 5.02 12.54
CA ASP A 54 -2.98 6.12 12.43
C ASP A 54 -2.55 7.33 13.28
N ALA A 55 -2.04 7.11 14.50
CA ALA A 55 -1.55 8.17 15.39
C ALA A 55 -0.36 8.98 14.85
N VAL A 56 0.40 8.46 13.86
CA VAL A 56 1.58 9.15 13.30
C VAL A 56 1.43 9.53 11.82
N LEU A 57 0.36 9.12 11.15
CA LEU A 57 0.09 9.49 9.77
C LEU A 57 -0.67 10.82 9.68
N PRO A 58 -0.29 11.72 8.77
CA PRO A 58 -1.05 12.95 8.50
C PRO A 58 -2.51 12.64 8.18
N GLY A 59 -3.44 13.33 8.84
CA GLY A 59 -4.88 13.06 8.70
C GLY A 59 -5.36 11.71 9.26
N GLY A 60 -4.57 10.99 10.07
CA GLY A 60 -5.02 9.82 10.81
C GLY A 60 -5.20 8.52 10.02
N GLY A 61 -4.55 8.38 8.86
CA GLY A 61 -4.65 7.15 8.06
C GLY A 61 -3.96 7.19 6.71
N TRP A 62 -4.31 6.23 5.84
CA TRP A 62 -3.86 6.17 4.46
C TRP A 62 -4.43 7.35 3.65
N PRO A 63 -3.60 8.13 2.94
CA PRO A 63 -4.09 9.21 2.09
C PRO A 63 -4.81 8.67 0.85
N VAL A 64 -6.01 9.16 0.60
CA VAL A 64 -6.78 8.96 -0.64
C VAL A 64 -6.36 10.02 -1.66
N GLY A 65 -6.40 9.68 -2.95
CA GLY A 65 -5.94 10.58 -4.00
C GLY A 65 -4.42 10.73 -4.06
N ALA A 66 -3.67 9.77 -3.53
CA ALA A 66 -2.21 9.84 -3.45
C ALA A 66 -1.52 8.48 -3.53
N LEU A 67 -0.25 8.54 -3.91
CA LEU A 67 0.65 7.41 -4.03
C LEU A 67 1.38 7.19 -2.70
N VAL A 68 1.19 6.00 -2.12
CA VAL A 68 1.95 5.46 -0.99
C VAL A 68 2.96 4.44 -1.54
N GLU A 69 4.25 4.64 -1.29
CA GLU A 69 5.25 3.60 -1.57
C GLU A 69 5.46 2.69 -0.37
N VAL A 70 5.45 1.39 -0.63
CA VAL A 70 5.75 0.32 0.31
C VAL A 70 7.03 -0.35 -0.16
N LEU A 71 8.15 0.04 0.44
CA LEU A 71 9.47 -0.56 0.20
C LEU A 71 9.63 -1.80 1.08
N GLN A 72 10.24 -2.85 0.53
CA GLN A 72 10.43 -4.11 1.24
C GLN A 72 11.71 -4.82 0.77
N PRO A 73 12.48 -5.47 1.67
CA PRO A 73 13.63 -6.31 1.28
C PRO A 73 13.20 -7.48 0.38
N GLN A 74 12.05 -8.09 0.68
CA GLN A 74 11.47 -9.19 -0.08
C GLN A 74 9.96 -8.99 -0.23
N ALA A 75 9.42 -9.22 -1.43
CA ALA A 75 8.00 -9.06 -1.71
C ALA A 75 7.15 -10.26 -1.27
N GLY A 76 5.87 -10.03 -0.99
CA GLY A 76 4.90 -11.08 -0.63
C GLY A 76 4.84 -11.46 0.86
N GLN A 77 5.53 -10.72 1.75
CA GLN A 77 5.60 -11.02 3.18
C GLN A 77 4.81 -10.02 4.04
N GLY A 78 5.07 -8.72 3.86
CA GLY A 78 4.60 -7.67 4.77
C GLY A 78 3.39 -6.88 4.28
N GLU A 79 3.18 -6.76 2.97
CA GLU A 79 2.21 -5.83 2.40
C GLU A 79 0.76 -6.18 2.76
N TRP A 80 0.42 -7.47 2.83
CA TRP A 80 -0.89 -7.91 3.28
C TRP A 80 -1.08 -7.69 4.79
N ARG A 81 -0.05 -7.94 5.61
CA ARG A 81 -0.10 -7.70 7.06
C ARG A 81 -0.30 -6.20 7.38
N LEU A 82 0.30 -5.32 6.56
CA LEU A 82 0.12 -3.86 6.64
C LEU A 82 -1.29 -3.43 6.20
N LEU A 83 -1.71 -3.80 4.99
CA LEU A 83 -2.84 -3.15 4.32
C LEU A 83 -4.19 -3.83 4.57
N LEU A 84 -4.22 -5.14 4.81
CA LEU A 84 -5.46 -5.91 4.90
C LEU A 84 -6.47 -5.40 5.94
N PRO A 85 -6.08 -4.89 7.12
CA PRO A 85 -7.03 -4.28 8.06
C PRO A 85 -7.83 -3.12 7.45
N ALA A 86 -7.17 -2.21 6.72
CA ALA A 86 -7.83 -1.10 6.01
C ALA A 86 -8.68 -1.55 4.82
N LEU A 87 -8.23 -2.60 4.11
CA LEU A 87 -8.92 -3.11 2.92
C LEU A 87 -10.19 -3.90 3.29
N GLY A 88 -10.15 -4.67 4.38
CA GLY A 88 -11.31 -5.40 4.92
C GLY A 88 -12.34 -4.49 5.60
N ALA A 89 -11.91 -3.41 6.24
CA ALA A 89 -12.81 -2.46 6.92
C ALA A 89 -13.56 -1.52 5.96
N SER A 90 -13.06 -1.29 4.75
CA SER A 90 -13.64 -0.31 3.82
C SER A 90 -14.82 -0.84 3.03
N SER A 91 -15.96 -0.17 3.12
CA SER A 91 -17.17 -0.43 2.33
C SER A 91 -17.00 -0.18 0.83
N ALA A 92 -17.57 -1.07 0.02
CA ALA A 92 -17.77 -0.99 -1.43
C ALA A 92 -16.53 -0.89 -2.35
N GLY A 93 -16.69 -1.36 -3.59
CA GLY A 93 -15.73 -1.21 -4.68
C GLY A 93 -14.62 -2.26 -4.76
N ALA A 94 -14.08 -2.43 -5.97
CA ALA A 94 -13.05 -3.42 -6.29
C ALA A 94 -11.67 -3.07 -5.72
N LEU A 95 -10.82 -4.09 -5.60
CA LEU A 95 -9.43 -4.02 -5.18
C LEU A 95 -8.57 -4.60 -6.29
N VAL A 96 -7.84 -3.73 -7.00
CA VAL A 96 -7.08 -4.14 -8.19
C VAL A 96 -5.64 -4.45 -7.80
N LEU A 97 -5.22 -5.70 -8.05
CA LEU A 97 -3.86 -6.18 -7.83
C LEU A 97 -3.11 -6.19 -9.17
N VAL A 98 -2.11 -5.33 -9.35
CA VAL A 98 -1.32 -5.23 -10.58
C VAL A 98 -0.01 -6.01 -10.42
N ASN A 99 0.07 -7.15 -11.11
CA ASN A 99 1.21 -8.06 -11.15
C ASN A 99 1.76 -8.48 -9.76
N PRO A 100 0.92 -9.01 -8.84
CA PRO A 100 1.40 -9.53 -7.57
C PRO A 100 2.44 -10.65 -7.77
N PRO A 101 3.48 -10.76 -6.91
CA PRO A 101 4.54 -11.77 -7.04
C PRO A 101 4.01 -13.20 -6.86
N HIS A 102 2.94 -13.34 -6.06
CA HIS A 102 2.26 -14.59 -5.77
C HIS A 102 0.75 -14.38 -5.82
N ARG A 103 0.00 -15.41 -6.23
CA ARG A 103 -1.45 -15.43 -6.08
C ARG A 103 -1.79 -15.41 -4.58
N PRO A 104 -2.59 -14.46 -4.07
CA PRO A 104 -2.92 -14.42 -2.66
C PRO A 104 -3.84 -15.59 -2.30
N PHE A 105 -3.68 -16.11 -1.09
CA PHE A 105 -4.51 -17.19 -0.58
C PHE A 105 -5.87 -16.65 -0.13
N VAL A 106 -6.84 -16.64 -1.06
CA VAL A 106 -8.17 -16.05 -0.89
C VAL A 106 -8.89 -16.49 0.41
N PRO A 107 -8.90 -17.76 0.84
CA PRO A 107 -9.53 -18.14 2.10
C PRO A 107 -8.91 -17.47 3.33
N GLY A 108 -7.59 -17.22 3.32
CA GLY A 108 -6.90 -16.49 4.39
C GLY A 108 -7.19 -14.99 4.40
N LEU A 109 -7.54 -14.40 3.26
CA LEU A 109 -8.03 -13.02 3.18
C LEU A 109 -9.49 -12.93 3.65
N ALA A 110 -10.34 -13.89 3.26
CA ALA A 110 -11.73 -13.99 3.71
C ALA A 110 -11.85 -14.21 5.23
N ALA A 111 -10.98 -15.04 5.82
CA ALA A 111 -10.87 -15.20 7.27
C ALA A 111 -10.52 -13.89 8.02
N GLN A 112 -9.96 -12.91 7.30
CA GLN A 112 -9.64 -11.56 7.78
C GLN A 112 -10.63 -10.51 7.23
N ARG A 113 -11.86 -10.94 6.91
CA ARG A 113 -13.01 -10.12 6.49
C ARG A 113 -12.86 -9.43 5.13
N LEU A 114 -11.89 -9.80 4.31
CA LEU A 114 -11.83 -9.32 2.93
C LEU A 114 -12.78 -10.12 2.05
N ASP A 115 -13.80 -9.46 1.50
CA ASP A 115 -14.66 -10.07 0.49
C ASP A 115 -13.87 -10.37 -0.79
N ALA A 116 -13.79 -11.65 -1.13
CA ALA A 116 -13.08 -12.18 -2.29
C ALA A 116 -13.67 -11.69 -3.62
N SER A 117 -14.97 -11.36 -3.69
CA SER A 117 -15.64 -10.90 -4.91
C SER A 117 -15.08 -9.57 -5.42
N ARG A 118 -14.46 -8.79 -4.52
CA ARG A 118 -13.86 -7.48 -4.81
C ARG A 118 -12.46 -7.58 -5.41
N LEU A 119 -11.78 -8.72 -5.31
CA LEU A 119 -10.38 -8.87 -5.75
C LEU A 119 -10.30 -9.06 -7.27
N LEU A 120 -9.78 -8.05 -7.97
CA LEU A 120 -9.47 -8.11 -9.40
C LEU A 120 -7.96 -8.21 -9.58
N MET A 121 -7.48 -9.32 -10.13
CA MET A 121 -6.04 -9.52 -10.35
C MET A 121 -5.68 -9.33 -11.83
N LEU A 122 -4.81 -8.35 -12.10
CA LEU A 122 -4.19 -8.15 -13.40
C LEU A 122 -2.82 -8.83 -13.38
N GLN A 123 -2.74 -10.03 -13.95
CA GLN A 123 -1.51 -10.82 -14.08
C GLN A 123 -1.48 -11.53 -15.43
N GLY A 124 -0.29 -11.69 -16.01
CA GLY A 124 -0.11 -12.38 -17.30
C GLY A 124 1.31 -12.20 -17.85
N PRO A 125 1.68 -12.88 -18.94
CA PRO A 125 3.05 -12.86 -19.47
C PRO A 125 3.53 -11.46 -19.88
N THR A 126 2.63 -10.60 -20.38
CA THR A 126 2.92 -9.20 -20.69
C THR A 126 3.23 -8.40 -19.43
N LEU A 127 2.35 -8.47 -18.42
CA LEU A 127 2.53 -7.77 -17.14
C LEU A 127 3.73 -8.29 -16.33
N ALA A 128 4.12 -9.55 -16.51
CA ALA A 128 5.31 -10.10 -15.88
C ALA A 128 6.61 -9.53 -16.48
N ARG A 129 6.67 -9.39 -17.82
CA ARG A 129 7.90 -8.96 -18.53
C ARG A 129 8.02 -7.45 -18.73
N ASP A 130 6.92 -6.75 -19.03
CA ASP A 130 6.94 -5.33 -19.37
C ASP A 130 6.56 -4.43 -18.19
N ALA A 131 7.50 -3.56 -17.79
CA ALA A 131 7.29 -2.53 -16.79
C ALA A 131 6.30 -1.44 -17.24
N ALA A 132 6.30 -1.08 -18.53
CA ALA A 132 5.39 -0.08 -19.07
C ALA A 132 3.93 -0.58 -19.06
N ALA A 133 3.69 -1.84 -19.47
CA ALA A 133 2.38 -2.48 -19.33
C ALA A 133 1.86 -2.48 -17.89
N ARG A 134 2.70 -2.74 -16.88
CA ARG A 134 2.30 -2.66 -15.46
C ARG A 134 1.87 -1.25 -15.05
N VAL A 135 2.66 -0.23 -15.42
CA VAL A 135 2.33 1.17 -15.16
C VAL A 135 1.03 1.58 -15.86
N TRP A 136 0.86 1.20 -17.12
CA TRP A 136 -0.35 1.49 -17.90
C TRP A 136 -1.60 0.82 -17.30
N ALA A 137 -1.50 -0.45 -16.91
CA ALA A 137 -2.59 -1.19 -16.27
C ALA A 137 -2.97 -0.58 -14.91
N CYS A 138 -1.98 -0.14 -14.13
CA CYS A 138 -2.21 0.62 -12.89
C CYS A 138 -2.96 1.92 -13.15
N GLU A 139 -2.58 2.68 -14.19
CA GLU A 139 -3.29 3.92 -14.55
C GLU A 139 -4.72 3.67 -15.05
N GLN A 140 -4.96 2.62 -15.85
CA GLN A 140 -6.33 2.27 -16.24
C GLN A 140 -7.18 1.88 -15.04
N ALA A 141 -6.63 1.10 -14.11
CA ALA A 141 -7.31 0.74 -12.86
C ALA A 141 -7.68 1.97 -12.01
N LEU A 142 -6.83 3.00 -11.97
CA LEU A 142 -7.12 4.26 -11.27
C LEU A 142 -8.22 5.09 -11.96
N ARG A 143 -8.41 4.94 -13.28
CA ARG A 143 -9.48 5.61 -14.05
C ARG A 143 -10.85 4.93 -13.89
N CYS A 144 -10.89 3.67 -13.48
CA CYS A 144 -12.13 2.90 -13.35
C CYS A 144 -12.99 3.38 -12.17
N ALA A 145 -14.22 3.80 -12.46
CA ALA A 145 -15.25 3.98 -11.43
C ALA A 145 -15.49 2.65 -10.66
N GLY A 146 -15.78 2.75 -9.36
CA GLY A 146 -16.01 1.57 -8.52
C GLY A 146 -14.75 0.81 -8.11
N VAL A 147 -13.55 1.19 -8.54
CA VAL A 147 -12.31 0.78 -7.85
C VAL A 147 -12.21 1.54 -6.52
N SER A 148 -11.72 0.86 -5.48
CA SER A 148 -11.56 1.41 -4.13
C SER A 148 -10.10 1.49 -3.69
N ALA A 149 -9.21 0.66 -4.25
CA ALA A 149 -7.76 0.80 -4.12
C ALA A 149 -7.05 0.01 -5.23
N VAL A 150 -5.85 0.47 -5.59
CA VAL A 150 -4.93 -0.23 -6.49
C VAL A 150 -3.65 -0.58 -5.72
N LEU A 151 -3.29 -1.85 -5.74
CA LEU A 151 -2.05 -2.40 -5.17
C LEU A 151 -1.18 -2.85 -6.34
N ALA A 152 -0.06 -2.18 -6.58
CA ALA A 152 0.77 -2.39 -7.76
C ALA A 152 2.21 -2.77 -7.40
N TRP A 153 2.66 -3.94 -7.81
CA TRP A 153 4.04 -4.38 -7.63
C TRP A 153 4.88 -3.92 -8.83
N LEU A 154 5.58 -2.81 -8.63
CA LEU A 154 6.34 -2.10 -9.66
C LEU A 154 7.84 -2.09 -9.29
N PRO A 155 8.54 -3.24 -9.35
CA PRO A 155 9.94 -3.35 -8.93
C PRO A 155 10.88 -2.54 -9.83
N GLN A 156 10.47 -2.28 -11.07
CA GLN A 156 11.13 -1.39 -12.03
C GLN A 156 10.08 -0.39 -12.50
N VAL A 157 10.25 0.87 -12.09
CA VAL A 157 9.39 2.00 -12.49
C VAL A 157 10.20 3.28 -12.35
N ARG A 158 10.09 4.17 -13.33
CA ARG A 158 10.87 5.42 -13.37
C ARG A 158 10.16 6.56 -12.63
N PRO A 159 10.88 7.59 -12.14
CA PRO A 159 10.27 8.71 -11.40
C PRO A 159 9.17 9.45 -12.17
N GLU A 160 9.29 9.60 -13.50
CA GLU A 160 8.25 10.20 -14.35
C GLU A 160 6.98 9.35 -14.43
N GLN A 161 7.12 8.01 -14.42
CA GLN A 161 6.00 7.08 -14.38
C GLN A 161 5.30 7.12 -13.01
N LEU A 162 6.05 7.17 -11.91
CA LEU A 162 5.50 7.39 -10.57
C LEU A 162 4.76 8.74 -10.48
N ARG A 163 5.28 9.80 -11.12
CA ARG A 163 4.61 11.12 -11.13
C ARG A 163 3.29 11.07 -11.88
N ARG A 164 3.24 10.39 -13.03
CA ARG A 164 2.01 10.11 -13.77
C ARG A 164 0.99 9.32 -12.94
N LEU A 165 1.42 8.30 -12.21
CA LEU A 165 0.55 7.52 -11.31
C LEU A 165 0.05 8.34 -10.12
N GLN A 166 0.89 9.20 -9.52
CA GLN A 166 0.47 10.15 -8.48
C GLN A 166 -0.59 11.13 -8.99
N MET A 167 -0.43 11.68 -10.20
CA MET A 167 -1.44 12.55 -10.82
C MET A 167 -2.74 11.78 -11.13
N ALA A 168 -2.65 10.54 -11.62
CA ALA A 168 -3.84 9.71 -11.84
C ALA A 168 -4.58 9.40 -10.53
N ALA A 169 -3.87 8.98 -9.47
CA ALA A 169 -4.47 8.75 -8.16
C ALA A 169 -5.18 10.01 -7.65
N GLN A 170 -4.54 11.18 -7.75
CA GLN A 170 -5.11 12.47 -7.36
C GLN A 170 -6.35 12.85 -8.18
N ASN A 171 -6.30 12.73 -9.50
CA ASN A 171 -7.41 13.12 -10.38
C ASN A 171 -8.67 12.28 -10.14
N PHE A 172 -8.51 10.98 -9.85
CA PHE A 172 -9.62 10.06 -9.63
C PHE A 172 -9.91 9.78 -8.14
N GLN A 173 -9.24 10.49 -7.23
CA GLN A 173 -9.37 10.31 -5.77
C GLN A 173 -9.25 8.84 -5.33
N GLN A 174 -8.31 8.11 -5.92
CA GLN A 174 -8.07 6.69 -5.65
C GLN A 174 -6.95 6.47 -4.63
N ALA A 175 -7.05 5.41 -3.83
CA ALA A 175 -5.97 4.96 -2.97
C ALA A 175 -4.98 4.10 -3.78
N LEU A 176 -3.71 4.51 -3.85
CA LEU A 176 -2.67 3.81 -4.62
C LEU A 176 -1.52 3.39 -3.71
N PHE A 177 -1.27 2.07 -3.66
CA PHE A 177 -0.12 1.47 -2.98
C PHE A 177 0.82 0.89 -4.02
N VAL A 178 2.09 1.33 -4.01
CA VAL A 178 3.13 0.84 -4.94
C VAL A 178 4.20 0.09 -4.16
N MET A 179 4.30 -1.21 -4.41
CA MET A 179 5.27 -2.10 -3.79
C MET A 179 6.56 -2.10 -4.60
N ARG A 180 7.69 -1.82 -3.94
CA ARG A 180 9.03 -1.70 -4.57
C ARG A 180 10.11 -2.36 -3.70
N PRO A 181 11.24 -2.80 -4.29
CA PRO A 181 12.33 -3.39 -3.52
C PRO A 181 13.10 -2.33 -2.71
N LEU A 182 13.74 -2.74 -1.62
CA LEU A 182 14.52 -1.88 -0.70
C LEU A 182 15.48 -0.88 -1.40
N PRO A 183 16.25 -1.23 -2.44
CA PRO A 183 17.18 -0.28 -3.09
C PRO A 183 16.51 1.00 -3.62
N ALA A 184 15.21 0.94 -3.96
CA ALA A 184 14.43 2.09 -4.40
C ALA A 184 14.28 3.19 -3.31
N GLN A 185 14.68 2.92 -2.06
CA GLN A 185 14.76 3.91 -0.99
C GLN A 185 15.59 5.14 -1.40
N GLN A 186 16.69 4.93 -2.12
CA GLN A 186 17.60 6.02 -2.54
C GLN A 186 17.11 6.77 -3.78
N GLU A 187 16.05 6.28 -4.44
CA GLU A 187 15.49 6.95 -5.61
C GLU A 187 14.57 8.11 -5.23
N ALA A 188 14.57 9.15 -6.06
CA ALA A 188 13.63 10.26 -5.95
C ALA A 188 12.20 9.80 -6.25
N SER A 189 11.26 10.17 -5.38
CA SER A 189 9.86 9.72 -5.46
C SER A 189 8.83 10.83 -5.19
N PRO A 190 7.77 10.92 -6.01
CA PRO A 190 6.65 11.84 -5.79
C PRO A 190 5.68 11.38 -4.69
N ALA A 191 5.81 10.14 -4.17
CA ALA A 191 4.93 9.59 -3.14
C ALA A 191 4.75 10.55 -1.96
N VAL A 192 3.53 10.71 -1.45
CA VAL A 192 3.28 11.56 -0.27
C VAL A 192 3.70 10.88 1.03
N LEU A 193 3.75 9.54 1.01
CA LEU A 193 4.12 8.65 2.10
C LEU A 193 5.04 7.56 1.53
N ARG A 194 6.20 7.35 2.17
CA ARG A 194 7.11 6.22 1.86
C ARG A 194 7.33 5.44 3.14
N LEU A 195 7.06 4.15 3.10
CA LEU A 195 7.28 3.21 4.19
C LEU A 195 8.34 2.19 3.79
N LEU A 196 9.19 1.78 4.72
CA LEU A 196 9.94 0.53 4.64
C LEU A 196 9.31 -0.49 5.60
N LEU A 197 8.98 -1.66 5.06
CA LEU A 197 8.52 -2.83 5.78
C LEU A 197 9.67 -3.81 6.00
N GLU A 198 9.90 -4.15 7.25
CA GLU A 198 10.86 -5.16 7.69
C GLU A 198 10.08 -6.21 8.52
N SER A 199 10.34 -7.49 8.27
CA SER A 199 9.83 -8.56 9.13
C SER A 199 10.54 -8.48 10.48
N GLY A 200 9.83 -8.70 11.59
CA GLY A 200 10.47 -8.83 12.89
C GLY A 200 11.45 -10.02 12.94
N GLU A 201 12.34 -10.03 13.93
CA GLU A 201 13.34 -11.08 14.12
C GLU A 201 13.07 -11.88 15.41
N GLY A 202 13.57 -13.12 15.47
CA GLY A 202 13.56 -13.93 16.69
C GLY A 202 12.16 -14.28 17.23
N VAL A 203 11.90 -13.97 18.50
CA VAL A 203 10.63 -14.28 19.19
C VAL A 203 9.45 -13.49 18.60
N ASP A 204 9.75 -12.36 17.96
CA ASP A 204 8.81 -11.46 17.30
C ASP A 204 8.90 -11.54 15.78
N ALA A 205 9.27 -12.70 15.22
CA ALA A 205 9.26 -13.00 13.77
C ALA A 205 7.92 -12.71 13.04
N ASP A 206 6.86 -12.47 13.80
CA ASP A 206 5.52 -12.15 13.33
C ASP A 206 5.01 -10.76 13.72
N ALA A 207 5.91 -9.90 14.20
CA ALA A 207 5.70 -8.46 14.20
C ALA A 207 6.08 -7.88 12.83
N LEU A 208 5.50 -6.73 12.49
CA LEU A 208 5.84 -5.96 11.29
C LEU A 208 6.49 -4.65 11.71
N THR A 209 7.77 -4.50 11.41
CA THR A 209 8.51 -3.26 11.65
C THR A 209 8.26 -2.31 10.49
N VAL A 210 7.80 -1.09 10.78
CA VAL A 210 7.45 -0.08 9.79
C VAL A 210 8.25 1.18 10.04
N ARG A 211 9.09 1.56 9.09
CA ARG A 211 9.91 2.79 9.13
C ARG A 211 9.35 3.83 8.18
N LEU A 212 9.01 5.01 8.70
CA LEU A 212 8.42 6.10 7.92
C LEU A 212 9.54 6.92 7.26
N LEU A 213 9.89 6.56 6.02
CA LEU A 213 10.98 7.21 5.26
C LEU A 213 10.59 8.59 4.73
N LYS A 214 9.30 8.85 4.49
CA LYS A 214 8.77 10.14 4.06
C LYS A 214 7.33 10.29 4.56
N ARG A 215 7.02 11.40 5.22
CA ARG A 215 5.66 11.83 5.60
C ARG A 215 5.58 13.36 5.61
N ARG A 216 4.38 13.94 5.59
CA ARG A 216 4.17 15.39 5.80
C ARG A 216 4.09 15.71 7.29
N GLY A 217 5.25 15.86 7.92
CA GLY A 217 5.42 16.12 9.35
C GLY A 217 6.90 16.09 9.74
N PRO A 218 7.22 16.26 11.04
CA PRO A 218 8.55 15.95 11.56
C PRO A 218 9.04 14.57 11.11
N PRO A 219 10.36 14.34 10.98
CA PRO A 219 10.86 12.98 10.82
C PRO A 219 10.41 12.10 11.99
N LEU A 220 10.06 10.84 11.71
CA LEU A 220 9.85 9.82 12.74
C LEU A 220 11.02 8.85 12.65
N THR A 221 11.98 8.99 13.56
CA THR A 221 13.22 8.20 13.56
C THR A 221 13.03 6.80 14.13
N THR A 222 12.16 6.66 15.14
CA THR A 222 11.84 5.37 15.77
C THR A 222 10.92 4.53 14.85
N PRO A 223 11.29 3.28 14.52
CA PRO A 223 10.40 2.36 13.82
C PRO A 223 9.12 2.07 14.63
N LEU A 224 8.00 1.90 13.96
CA LEU A 224 6.80 1.34 14.58
C LEU A 224 6.86 -0.18 14.53
N VAL A 225 6.40 -0.84 15.59
CA VAL A 225 6.20 -2.30 15.62
C VAL A 225 4.69 -2.55 15.60
N LEU A 226 4.18 -3.13 14.52
CA LEU A 226 2.77 -3.41 14.33
C LEU A 226 2.46 -4.91 14.55
N PRO A 227 1.31 -5.26 15.14
CA PRO A 227 0.89 -6.65 15.27
C PRO A 227 0.54 -7.21 13.88
N ALA A 228 1.34 -8.15 13.39
CA ALA A 228 1.20 -8.65 12.02
C ALA A 228 0.31 -9.91 11.90
N ARG A 229 -0.49 -10.19 12.93
CA ARG A 229 -1.43 -11.32 13.01
C ARG A 229 -2.81 -10.86 13.50
N PRO A 230 -3.90 -11.54 13.09
CA PRO A 230 -5.18 -11.42 13.75
C PRO A 230 -5.08 -11.81 15.24
N GLU A 231 -5.73 -11.04 16.11
CA GLU A 231 -5.72 -11.22 17.57
C GLU A 231 -6.02 -12.66 18.01
N ARG A 232 -6.98 -13.33 17.34
CA ARG A 232 -7.33 -14.73 17.61
C ARG A 232 -6.15 -15.69 17.41
N LEU A 233 -5.35 -15.50 16.36
CA LEU A 233 -4.17 -16.33 16.11
C LEU A 233 -3.06 -16.01 17.11
N GLN A 234 -2.89 -14.73 17.48
CA GLN A 234 -1.95 -14.32 18.51
C GLN A 234 -2.29 -14.95 19.87
N ALA A 235 -3.57 -14.94 20.26
CA ALA A 235 -4.07 -15.58 21.48
C ALA A 235 -3.86 -17.10 21.48
N LEU A 236 -4.16 -17.79 20.37
CA LEU A 236 -3.90 -19.23 20.21
C LEU A 236 -2.41 -19.58 20.36
N LEU A 237 -1.53 -18.78 19.76
CA LEU A 237 -0.08 -19.00 19.83
C LEU A 237 0.50 -18.63 21.21
N ALA A 238 -0.08 -17.66 21.92
CA ALA A 238 0.26 -17.38 23.30
C ALA A 238 -0.13 -18.55 24.21
N ALA A 239 -1.35 -19.08 24.08
CA ALA A 239 -1.82 -20.25 24.81
C ALA A 239 -0.98 -21.51 24.50
N SER A 240 -0.63 -21.74 23.23
CA SER A 240 0.25 -22.85 22.82
C SER A 240 1.66 -22.74 23.42
N ARG A 241 2.25 -21.53 23.44
CA ARG A 241 3.54 -21.28 24.11
C ARG A 241 3.46 -21.53 25.62
N GLN A 242 2.41 -21.06 26.29
CA GLN A 242 2.18 -21.32 27.71
C GLN A 242 2.00 -22.83 28.01
N GLN A 243 1.25 -23.56 27.19
CA GLN A 243 1.07 -25.01 27.36
C GLN A 243 2.37 -25.77 27.13
N SER A 244 3.19 -25.36 26.16
CA SER A 244 4.53 -25.92 25.93
C SER A 244 5.48 -25.65 27.09
N ALA A 245 5.44 -24.45 27.68
CA ALA A 245 6.23 -24.11 28.87
C ALA A 245 5.81 -24.94 30.09
N ARG A 246 4.51 -25.07 30.36
CA ARG A 246 3.97 -25.91 31.44
C ARG A 246 4.35 -27.38 31.29
N ARG A 247 4.35 -27.92 30.05
CA ARG A 247 4.84 -29.28 29.75
C ARG A 247 6.34 -29.43 30.05
N ARG A 248 7.16 -28.45 29.67
CA ARG A 248 8.62 -28.44 29.98
C ARG A 248 8.92 -28.32 31.48
N GLN A 249 8.04 -27.67 32.24
CA GLN A 249 8.16 -27.50 33.70
C GLN A 249 7.56 -28.65 34.52
N GLY A 250 7.08 -29.73 33.89
CA GLY A 250 6.55 -30.91 34.59
C GLY A 250 5.19 -30.72 35.28
N GLN A 251 4.58 -29.53 35.20
CA GLN A 251 3.33 -29.17 35.89
C GLN A 251 2.07 -29.28 34.99
N GLY A 252 2.13 -30.14 33.96
CA GLY A 252 1.03 -30.33 33.01
C GLY A 252 0.10 -31.47 33.42
N VAL A 253 -1.10 -31.16 33.92
CA VAL A 253 -2.20 -32.14 33.91
C VAL A 253 -2.44 -32.58 32.46
N ALA A 254 -2.34 -33.88 32.21
CA ALA A 254 -2.60 -34.45 30.90
C ALA A 254 -4.10 -34.40 30.59
N LEU A 255 -4.55 -33.30 29.96
CA LEU A 255 -5.82 -33.33 29.23
C LEU A 255 -5.73 -34.46 28.18
N PRO A 256 -6.73 -35.35 28.09
CA PRO A 256 -6.68 -36.46 27.15
C PRO A 256 -6.56 -35.91 25.73
N VAL A 257 -5.54 -36.39 25.01
CA VAL A 257 -5.45 -36.14 23.57
C VAL A 257 -6.58 -36.93 22.92
N VAL A 258 -7.72 -36.28 22.75
CA VAL A 258 -8.73 -36.76 21.81
C VAL A 258 -8.06 -36.74 20.45
N ALA A 259 -7.71 -37.92 19.94
CA ALA A 259 -7.17 -38.07 18.60
C ALA A 259 -8.15 -37.38 17.63
N PRO A 260 -7.67 -36.55 16.68
CA PRO A 260 -8.56 -35.98 15.69
C PRO A 260 -9.26 -37.15 14.97
N PRO A 261 -10.59 -37.09 14.76
CA PRO A 261 -11.29 -38.14 14.04
C PRO A 261 -10.60 -38.33 12.68
N ALA A 262 -10.42 -39.59 12.29
CA ALA A 262 -9.69 -39.94 11.07
C ALA A 262 -10.18 -39.09 9.89
N PRO A 263 -9.29 -38.53 9.06
CA PRO A 263 -9.70 -37.68 7.96
C PRO A 263 -10.68 -38.47 7.07
N PRO A 264 -11.83 -37.88 6.70
CA PRO A 264 -12.81 -38.59 5.89
C PRO A 264 -12.17 -39.04 4.58
N PRO A 265 -12.52 -40.22 4.05
CA PRO A 265 -11.93 -40.72 2.81
C PRO A 265 -12.12 -39.70 1.69
N ALA A 266 -11.15 -39.60 0.78
CA ALA A 266 -11.11 -38.54 -0.24
C ALA A 266 -12.40 -38.44 -1.09
N SER A 267 -13.13 -39.55 -1.25
CA SER A 267 -14.46 -39.63 -1.86
C SER A 267 -15.51 -38.76 -1.16
N ALA A 268 -15.49 -38.66 0.17
CA ALA A 268 -16.43 -37.84 0.95
C ALA A 268 -16.13 -36.34 0.82
N VAL A 269 -14.86 -35.95 0.73
CA VAL A 269 -14.45 -34.55 0.46
C VAL A 269 -14.85 -34.12 -0.95
N LEU A 270 -14.66 -35.00 -1.95
CA LEU A 270 -15.17 -34.81 -3.31
C LEU A 270 -16.69 -34.71 -3.36
N ALA A 271 -17.41 -35.58 -2.64
CA ALA A 271 -18.87 -35.53 -2.57
C ALA A 271 -19.40 -34.23 -1.94
N ALA A 272 -18.71 -33.68 -0.93
CA ALA A 272 -19.06 -32.39 -0.33
C ALA A 272 -18.83 -31.22 -1.32
N LEU A 273 -17.71 -31.22 -2.04
CA LEU A 273 -17.39 -30.22 -3.06
C LEU A 273 -18.30 -30.27 -4.31
N VAL A 274 -18.83 -31.46 -4.65
CA VAL A 274 -19.81 -31.61 -5.75
C VAL A 274 -21.19 -31.09 -5.34
N ARG A 275 -21.61 -31.26 -4.08
CA ARG A 275 -22.90 -30.75 -3.57
C ARG A 275 -22.98 -29.22 -3.48
N THR A 276 -21.85 -28.51 -3.52
CA THR A 276 -21.82 -27.03 -3.58
C THR A 276 -21.92 -26.46 -4.99
N ARG A 277 -22.18 -27.28 -6.03
CA ARG A 277 -22.61 -26.74 -7.33
C ARG A 277 -24.01 -26.14 -7.20
N VAL A 278 -24.05 -24.81 -7.26
CA VAL A 278 -25.26 -24.04 -7.58
C VAL A 278 -25.88 -24.63 -8.86
N PRO A 279 -27.21 -24.87 -8.92
CA PRO A 279 -27.84 -25.35 -10.13
C PRO A 279 -27.66 -24.35 -11.26
N ALA A 280 -27.26 -24.83 -12.44
CA ALA A 280 -27.17 -24.01 -13.64
C ALA A 280 -28.57 -23.66 -14.14
N GLY A 281 -29.11 -22.54 -13.66
CA GLY A 281 -30.43 -22.03 -14.03
C GLY A 281 -30.36 -21.02 -15.20
N ALA A 282 -31.14 -21.30 -16.25
CA ALA A 282 -31.50 -20.40 -17.35
C ALA A 282 -30.34 -19.83 -18.21
N ALA A 283 -30.03 -20.54 -19.31
CA ALA A 283 -29.50 -19.89 -20.50
C ALA A 283 -30.63 -19.12 -21.22
N PRO A 284 -30.42 -17.87 -21.69
CA PRO A 284 -31.34 -17.26 -22.64
C PRO A 284 -31.22 -17.96 -24.00
N SER A 285 -32.36 -18.30 -24.59
CA SER A 285 -32.44 -18.97 -25.89
C SER A 285 -31.99 -18.05 -27.04
N GLY A 286 -30.81 -18.31 -27.60
CA GLY A 286 -30.34 -17.72 -28.86
C GLY A 286 -30.10 -18.81 -29.90
N GLY A 287 -30.84 -18.77 -31.01
CA GLY A 287 -30.75 -19.79 -32.07
C GLY A 287 -29.45 -19.72 -32.89
N PRO A 288 -29.09 -20.80 -33.61
CA PRO A 288 -27.88 -20.83 -34.42
C PRO A 288 -28.05 -20.00 -35.71
N GLY A 289 -27.50 -18.78 -35.73
CA GLY A 289 -27.54 -17.92 -36.92
C GLY A 289 -27.06 -16.47 -36.79
N ALA A 290 -26.53 -16.05 -35.63
CA ALA A 290 -26.26 -14.65 -35.32
C ALA A 290 -24.77 -14.22 -35.35
N LEU A 291 -23.88 -14.99 -35.98
CA LEU A 291 -22.43 -14.71 -36.04
C LEU A 291 -21.84 -14.71 -37.45
N ASP A 292 -22.62 -14.27 -38.44
CA ASP A 292 -22.10 -13.99 -39.78
C ASP A 292 -22.56 -12.60 -40.25
N ARG A 293 -21.81 -11.55 -39.83
CA ARG A 293 -21.68 -10.28 -40.56
C ARG A 293 -20.65 -9.31 -39.96
N LEU A 294 -19.81 -8.80 -40.86
CA LEU A 294 -19.08 -7.51 -40.85
C LEU A 294 -17.65 -7.44 -40.27
N VAL A 295 -16.72 -7.75 -41.19
CA VAL A 295 -15.32 -7.29 -41.28
C VAL A 295 -15.11 -6.86 -42.76
N ALA A 296 -14.59 -5.68 -43.13
CA ALA A 296 -14.23 -4.52 -42.29
C ALA A 296 -14.59 -3.13 -42.90
N PRO A 297 -13.92 -2.58 -43.94
CA PRO A 297 -13.57 -1.15 -43.84
C PRO A 297 -14.10 -0.23 -44.95
N ALA A 298 -14.10 1.07 -44.67
CA ALA A 298 -14.13 2.11 -45.69
C ALA A 298 -13.23 3.29 -45.27
N ALA A 299 -12.25 3.60 -46.11
CA ALA A 299 -11.55 4.89 -46.12
C ALA A 299 -12.00 5.67 -47.35
N ARG A 300 -12.22 6.98 -47.19
CA ARG A 300 -12.02 8.04 -48.18
C ARG A 300 -11.67 9.31 -47.43
#